data_AF-A0A2M8D1K3-F1
#
_entry.id   AF-A0A2M8D1K3-F1
#
_cell.length_a   1.000
_cell.length_b   1.000
_cell.length_c   1.000
_cell.angle_alpha   90.00
_cell.angle_beta   90.00
_cell.angle_gamma   90.00
#
_symmetry.space_group_name_H-M   'P 1'
#
loop_
_entity.id
_entity.type
_entity.pdbx_description
1 polymer ?
#
loop_
_entity_poly.entity_id
_entity_poly.type
_entity_poly.pdbx_seq_one_letter_code
_entity_poly.pdbx_strand_id
1 'polypeptide(L)'
;MKNAFFLTLFWIAISANAVEIKGNVSDETGKPVAHSPVFLVMKRVVFNIRSLKYEEVESKTVATETDAHGLYMASVDIDHYFNRFYLYFHGKGFDFAQFLRPEPEDITRQVQKGTEIVVNRVLKTNPLWSDLQIVLKALDHESERYKILRKYGFPERREQRQDGSEKWYYFDLDKEFLVGAPAKENTN
;
A
#
# COMPACT_ATOMS: atom_id res chain seq x y z
N MET A 1 29.97 5.32 30.70
CA MET A 1 28.66 4.64 30.56
C MET A 1 28.75 3.73 29.34
N LYS A 2 28.61 2.40 29.53
CA LYS A 2 28.74 1.38 28.47
C LYS A 2 27.37 1.16 27.86
N ASN A 3 27.14 1.59 26.61
CA ASN A 3 25.93 1.22 25.87
C ASN A 3 26.19 -0.07 25.12
N ALA A 4 25.63 -1.17 25.64
CA ALA A 4 25.53 -2.44 24.95
C ALA A 4 24.47 -2.30 23.84
N PHE A 5 24.92 -2.36 22.58
CA PHE A 5 24.04 -2.57 21.44
C PHE A 5 23.60 -4.04 21.46
N PHE A 6 22.32 -4.28 21.73
CA PHE A 6 21.70 -5.58 21.53
C PHE A 6 21.54 -5.81 20.02
N LEU A 7 22.35 -6.70 19.45
CA LEU A 7 22.09 -7.27 18.13
C LEU A 7 21.01 -8.35 18.29
N THR A 8 19.79 -8.07 17.85
CA THR A 8 18.74 -9.07 17.70
C THR A 8 19.09 -9.95 16.50
N LEU A 9 19.61 -11.15 16.75
CA LEU A 9 19.76 -12.18 15.72
C LEU A 9 18.36 -12.67 15.33
N PHE A 10 17.90 -12.33 14.12
CA PHE A 10 16.79 -13.01 13.47
C PHE A 10 17.28 -14.42 13.07
N TRP A 11 16.76 -15.45 13.73
CA TRP A 11 16.93 -16.82 13.28
C TRP A 11 16.04 -17.04 12.06
N ILE A 12 16.63 -17.16 10.88
CA ILE A 12 15.92 -17.66 9.70
C ILE A 12 16.02 -19.18 9.76
N ALA A 13 14.96 -19.84 10.24
CA ALA A 13 14.78 -21.25 9.97
C ALA A 13 14.50 -21.39 8.47
N ILE A 14 15.50 -21.84 7.71
CA ILE A 14 15.32 -22.16 6.29
C ILE A 14 14.52 -23.46 6.25
N SER A 15 13.20 -23.37 6.05
CA SER A 15 12.40 -24.55 5.77
C SER A 15 12.64 -25.00 4.32
N ALA A 16 12.47 -26.31 4.06
CA ALA A 16 12.68 -26.89 2.73
C ALA A 16 11.75 -26.31 1.64
N ASN A 17 10.73 -25.51 2.02
CA ASN A 17 9.78 -24.84 1.10
C ASN A 17 9.84 -23.31 1.19
N ALA A 18 10.90 -22.76 1.78
CA ALA A 18 11.09 -21.31 1.84
C ALA A 18 11.39 -20.76 0.44
N VAL A 19 10.56 -19.82 -0.02
CA VAL A 19 10.79 -19.06 -1.24
C VAL A 19 11.26 -17.66 -0.84
N GLU A 20 12.41 -17.25 -1.39
CA GLU A 20 12.89 -15.88 -1.27
C GLU A 20 12.22 -15.01 -2.33
N ILE A 21 11.55 -13.95 -1.86
CA ILE A 21 10.93 -12.93 -2.70
C ILE A 21 11.64 -11.62 -2.43
N LYS A 22 12.17 -11.00 -3.48
CA LYS A 22 12.89 -9.73 -3.38
C LYS A 22 12.63 -8.82 -4.57
N GLY A 23 13.08 -7.58 -4.46
CA GLY A 23 13.01 -6.63 -5.55
C GLY A 23 13.19 -5.20 -5.07
N ASN A 24 12.83 -4.27 -5.95
CA ASN A 24 12.86 -2.84 -5.63
C ASN A 24 11.54 -2.15 -5.99
N VAL A 25 11.24 -1.09 -5.25
CA VAL A 25 10.17 -0.14 -5.55
C VAL A 25 10.81 1.22 -5.88
N SER A 26 10.43 1.77 -7.03
CA SER A 26 10.92 3.06 -7.53
C SER A 26 9.78 3.90 -8.06
N ASP A 27 9.99 5.20 -8.21
CA ASP A 27 9.09 6.08 -8.96
C ASP A 27 9.40 6.06 -10.47
N GLU A 28 8.59 6.75 -11.26
CA GLU A 28 8.76 6.87 -12.72
C GLU A 28 10.08 7.54 -13.15
N THR A 29 10.75 8.24 -12.24
CA THR A 29 12.07 8.85 -12.49
C THR A 29 13.23 7.91 -12.12
N GLY A 30 12.93 6.72 -11.61
CA GLY A 30 13.89 5.74 -11.14
C GLY A 30 14.41 5.99 -9.72
N LYS A 31 13.82 6.95 -8.97
CA LYS A 31 14.22 7.17 -7.58
C LYS A 31 13.65 6.08 -6.69
N PRO A 32 14.41 5.61 -5.69
CA PRO A 32 13.92 4.61 -4.75
C PRO A 32 12.79 5.16 -3.88
N VAL A 33 11.78 4.33 -3.63
CA VAL A 33 10.67 4.66 -2.72
C VAL A 33 10.85 3.86 -1.43
N ALA A 34 11.26 4.54 -0.37
CA ALA A 34 11.50 3.95 0.94
C ALA A 34 10.21 3.76 1.75
N HIS A 35 10.23 2.82 2.70
CA HIS A 35 9.12 2.50 3.60
C HIS A 35 7.79 2.20 2.87
N SER A 36 7.87 1.78 1.61
CA SER A 36 6.72 1.36 0.84
C SER A 36 6.30 -0.03 1.35
N PRO A 37 5.04 -0.22 1.72
CA PRO A 37 4.59 -1.52 2.21
C PRO A 37 4.50 -2.52 1.06
N VAL A 38 4.96 -3.74 1.31
CA VAL A 38 4.91 -4.86 0.36
C VAL A 38 4.27 -6.06 1.06
N PHE A 39 3.21 -6.61 0.48
CA PHE A 39 2.50 -7.75 1.04
C PHE A 39 2.48 -8.91 0.07
N LEU A 40 2.87 -10.09 0.54
CA LEU A 40 2.48 -11.33 -0.10
C LEU A 40 1.12 -11.75 0.46
N VAL A 41 0.13 -11.83 -0.42
CA VAL A 41 -1.19 -12.36 -0.10
C VAL A 41 -1.33 -13.73 -0.78
N MET A 42 -1.37 -14.77 0.06
CA MET A 42 -1.63 -16.14 -0.35
C MET A 42 -3.13 -16.38 -0.25
N LYS A 43 -3.76 -16.79 -1.34
CA LYS A 43 -5.20 -17.02 -1.42
C LYS A 43 -5.48 -18.46 -1.78
N ARG A 44 -6.50 -19.03 -1.14
CA ARG A 44 -7.10 -20.28 -1.54
C ARG A 44 -8.38 -19.99 -2.27
N VAL A 45 -8.41 -20.39 -3.53
CA VAL A 45 -9.55 -20.19 -4.41
C VAL A 45 -10.08 -21.55 -4.84
N VAL A 46 -11.36 -21.82 -4.61
CA VAL A 46 -12.00 -23.10 -4.93
C VAL A 46 -13.15 -22.86 -5.90
N PHE A 47 -13.32 -23.76 -6.87
CA PHE A 47 -14.49 -23.72 -7.74
C PHE A 47 -15.72 -24.22 -6.98
N ASN A 48 -16.70 -23.35 -6.79
CA ASN A 48 -17.98 -23.69 -6.20
C ASN A 48 -18.96 -24.11 -7.30
N ILE A 49 -19.34 -25.39 -7.30
CA ILE A 49 -20.21 -25.97 -8.32
C ILE A 49 -21.66 -25.44 -8.26
N ARG A 50 -22.12 -24.97 -7.09
CA ARG A 50 -23.48 -24.45 -6.92
C ARG A 50 -23.61 -23.05 -7.52
N SER A 51 -22.61 -22.21 -7.33
CA SER A 51 -22.58 -20.84 -7.86
C SER A 51 -21.92 -20.76 -9.24
N LEU A 52 -21.29 -21.85 -9.70
CA LEU A 52 -20.46 -21.93 -10.92
C LEU A 52 -19.39 -20.83 -10.97
N LYS A 53 -18.83 -20.49 -9.82
CA LYS A 53 -17.84 -19.42 -9.65
C LYS A 53 -16.66 -19.90 -8.81
N TYR A 54 -15.52 -19.25 -9.02
CA TYR A 54 -14.38 -19.39 -8.11
C TYR A 54 -14.58 -18.45 -6.92
N GLU A 55 -14.45 -19.01 -5.71
CA GLU A 55 -14.63 -18.28 -4.45
C GLU A 55 -13.31 -18.32 -3.65
N GLU A 56 -12.90 -17.18 -3.12
CA GLU A 56 -11.84 -17.09 -2.13
C GLU A 56 -12.39 -17.63 -0.80
N VAL A 57 -11.77 -18.68 -0.27
CA VAL A 57 -12.21 -19.30 0.99
C VAL A 57 -11.31 -18.94 2.17
N GLU A 58 -10.05 -18.57 1.89
CA GLU A 58 -9.08 -18.25 2.91
C GLU A 58 -7.93 -17.41 2.32
N SER A 59 -7.36 -16.54 3.15
CA SER A 59 -6.15 -15.81 2.82
C SER A 59 -5.19 -15.66 3.99
N LYS A 60 -3.90 -15.69 3.67
CA LYS A 60 -2.79 -15.44 4.61
C LYS A 60 -1.92 -14.34 4.04
N THR A 61 -1.52 -13.40 4.89
CA THR A 61 -0.71 -12.25 4.48
C THR A 61 0.63 -12.27 5.21
N VAL A 62 1.70 -12.04 4.45
CA VAL A 62 3.04 -11.75 4.98
C VAL A 62 3.41 -10.34 4.55
N ALA A 63 3.81 -9.51 5.51
CA ALA A 63 4.14 -8.11 5.29
C ALA A 63 5.65 -7.88 5.39
N THR A 64 6.16 -7.04 4.50
CA THR A 64 7.49 -6.44 4.58
C THR A 64 7.38 -5.00 4.09
N GLU A 65 8.47 -4.24 4.15
CA GLU A 65 8.54 -2.89 3.62
C GLU A 65 9.87 -2.66 2.92
N THR A 66 9.91 -1.65 2.05
CA THR A 66 11.17 -1.26 1.44
C THR A 66 12.06 -0.49 2.39
N ASP A 67 13.37 -0.70 2.28
CA ASP A 67 14.38 0.06 2.99
C ASP A 67 14.59 1.45 2.38
N ALA A 68 15.58 2.20 2.89
CA ALA A 68 15.95 3.53 2.40
C ALA A 68 16.38 3.56 0.92
N HIS A 69 16.78 2.42 0.35
CA HIS A 69 17.16 2.26 -1.05
C HIS A 69 16.01 1.70 -1.91
N GLY A 70 14.81 1.61 -1.35
CA GLY A 70 13.64 1.09 -2.05
C GLY A 70 13.70 -0.42 -2.25
N LEU A 71 14.61 -1.13 -1.58
CA LEU A 71 14.77 -2.58 -1.71
C LEU A 71 13.92 -3.30 -0.68
N TYR A 72 13.36 -4.45 -1.05
CA TYR A 72 12.69 -5.33 -0.11
C TYR A 72 13.12 -6.78 -0.33
N MET A 73 13.04 -7.55 0.76
CA MET A 73 13.28 -8.99 0.76
C MET A 73 12.41 -9.65 1.82
N ALA A 74 11.85 -10.81 1.48
CA ALA A 74 11.09 -11.66 2.40
C ALA A 74 11.38 -13.12 2.08
N SER A 75 11.75 -13.88 3.10
CA SER A 75 11.79 -15.34 3.03
C SER A 75 10.47 -15.88 3.57
N VAL A 76 9.70 -16.57 2.73
CA VAL A 76 8.36 -17.04 3.09
C VAL A 76 8.25 -18.55 2.88
N ASP A 77 7.80 -19.25 3.92
CA ASP A 77 7.39 -20.64 3.80
C ASP A 77 6.08 -20.73 3.01
N ILE A 78 6.18 -21.29 1.80
CA ILE A 78 5.03 -21.46 0.92
C ILE A 78 4.20 -22.65 1.39
N ASP A 79 2.99 -22.34 1.84
CA ASP A 79 1.98 -23.33 2.14
C ASP A 79 1.19 -23.68 0.87
N HIS A 80 1.38 -24.92 0.39
CA HIS A 80 0.76 -25.45 -0.82
C HIS A 80 -0.76 -25.66 -0.68
N TYR A 81 -1.33 -25.45 0.52
CA TYR A 81 -2.76 -25.32 0.70
C TYR A 81 -3.34 -24.10 -0.05
N PHE A 82 -2.56 -23.03 -0.23
CA PHE A 82 -2.92 -21.87 -1.04
C PHE A 82 -2.52 -22.11 -2.51
N ASN A 83 -3.33 -21.58 -3.44
CA ASN A 83 -3.17 -21.84 -4.88
C ASN A 83 -3.10 -20.57 -5.75
N ARG A 84 -3.13 -19.41 -5.11
CA ARG A 84 -2.95 -18.10 -5.74
C ARG A 84 -2.06 -17.22 -4.86
N PHE A 85 -1.11 -16.52 -5.48
CA PHE A 85 -0.09 -15.75 -4.77
C PHE A 85 0.05 -14.38 -5.42
N TYR A 86 -0.19 -13.33 -4.65
CA TYR A 86 -0.16 -11.95 -5.15
C TYR A 86 0.77 -11.08 -4.32
N LEU A 87 1.54 -10.21 -4.98
CA LEU A 87 2.26 -9.13 -4.31
C LEU A 87 1.49 -7.82 -4.43
N TYR A 88 1.20 -7.20 -3.30
CA TYR A 88 0.64 -5.87 -3.20
C TYR A 88 1.74 -4.89 -2.79
N PHE A 89 1.79 -3.73 -3.44
CA PHE A 89 2.79 -2.69 -3.19
C PHE A 89 2.16 -1.45 -2.54
N HIS A 90 1.03 -1.63 -1.85
CA HIS A 90 0.30 -0.57 -1.18
C HIS A 90 -0.41 -1.13 0.06
N GLY A 91 -0.73 -0.24 1.00
CA GLY A 91 -1.43 -0.60 2.24
C GLY A 91 -1.30 0.50 3.28
N LYS A 92 -1.30 0.13 4.57
CA LYS A 92 -1.06 1.09 5.64
C LYS A 92 0.35 1.68 5.48
N GLY A 93 0.45 3.02 5.44
CA GLY A 93 1.72 3.74 5.28
C GLY A 93 2.06 4.11 3.84
N PHE A 94 1.34 3.57 2.84
CA PHE A 94 1.53 3.97 1.45
C PHE A 94 1.07 5.42 1.20
N ASP A 95 1.83 6.17 0.41
CA ASP A 95 1.52 7.56 0.07
C ASP A 95 0.53 7.65 -1.10
N PHE A 96 -0.75 7.45 -0.79
CA PHE A 96 -1.85 7.55 -1.78
C PHE A 96 -2.03 8.98 -2.33
N ALA A 97 -1.50 9.99 -1.65
CA ALA A 97 -1.54 11.35 -2.16
C ALA A 97 -0.55 11.53 -3.32
N GLN A 98 0.66 10.99 -3.19
CA GLN A 98 1.70 11.12 -4.21
C GLN A 98 1.59 10.08 -5.33
N PHE A 99 1.22 8.83 -5.02
CA PHE A 99 1.25 7.73 -5.98
C PHE A 99 -0.13 7.15 -6.22
N LEU A 100 -0.36 6.71 -7.47
CA LEU A 100 -1.52 5.90 -7.80
C LEU A 100 -1.41 4.52 -7.14
N ARG A 101 -2.55 3.95 -6.76
CA ARG A 101 -2.62 2.57 -6.25
C ARG A 101 -2.10 1.60 -7.32
N PRO A 102 -0.99 0.88 -7.08
CA PRO A 102 -0.51 -0.12 -8.03
C PRO A 102 -1.42 -1.35 -8.00
N GLU A 103 -1.63 -1.94 -9.18
CA GLU A 103 -2.28 -3.24 -9.28
C GLU A 103 -1.43 -4.34 -8.61
N PRO A 104 -2.05 -5.37 -8.02
CA PRO A 104 -1.33 -6.49 -7.45
C PRO A 104 -0.61 -7.31 -8.55
N GLU A 105 0.59 -7.78 -8.26
CA GLU A 105 1.32 -8.68 -9.16
C GLU A 105 0.97 -10.14 -8.88
N ASP A 106 0.54 -10.89 -9.89
CA ASP A 106 0.36 -12.35 -9.75
C ASP A 106 1.72 -13.06 -9.90
N ILE A 107 2.18 -13.67 -8.81
CA ILE A 107 3.42 -14.45 -8.78
C ILE A 107 3.17 -15.96 -8.66
N THR A 108 1.94 -16.42 -8.86
CA THR A 108 1.53 -17.82 -8.65
C THR A 108 2.40 -18.79 -9.42
N ARG A 109 2.69 -18.49 -10.70
CA ARG A 109 3.50 -19.37 -11.55
C ARG A 109 4.96 -19.45 -11.10
N GLN A 110 5.49 -18.36 -10.56
CA GLN A 110 6.86 -18.26 -10.07
C GLN A 110 6.99 -19.06 -8.76
N VAL A 111 6.04 -18.90 -7.84
CA VAL A 111 5.97 -19.68 -6.59
C VAL A 111 5.90 -21.18 -6.88
N GLN A 112 5.06 -21.62 -7.82
CA GLN A 112 4.91 -23.03 -8.18
C GLN A 112 6.18 -23.66 -8.78
N LYS A 113 7.09 -22.85 -9.34
CA LYS A 113 8.38 -23.34 -9.86
C LYS A 113 9.43 -23.52 -8.76
N GLY A 114 9.19 -23.03 -7.54
CA GLY A 114 10.11 -23.15 -6.41
C GLY A 114 11.43 -22.40 -6.60
N THR A 115 11.45 -21.34 -7.41
CA THR A 115 12.63 -20.51 -7.66
C THR A 115 12.62 -19.26 -6.79
N GLU A 116 13.78 -18.62 -6.66
CA GLU A 116 13.88 -17.23 -6.24
C GLU A 116 12.97 -16.34 -7.12
N ILE A 117 12.26 -15.40 -6.48
CA ILE A 117 11.30 -14.52 -7.13
C ILE A 117 11.79 -13.09 -7.02
N VAL A 118 12.06 -12.47 -8.16
CA VAL A 118 12.44 -11.05 -8.25
C VAL A 118 11.31 -10.26 -8.91
N VAL A 119 10.75 -9.29 -8.20
CA VAL A 119 9.69 -8.41 -8.72
C VAL A 119 10.04 -6.95 -8.45
N ASN A 120 10.27 -6.19 -9.52
CA ASN A 120 10.52 -4.76 -9.42
C ASN A 120 9.24 -4.00 -9.73
N ARG A 121 8.94 -2.97 -8.94
CA ARG A 121 7.75 -2.12 -9.12
C ARG A 121 8.15 -0.69 -9.38
N VAL A 122 7.55 -0.11 -10.43
CA VAL A 122 7.55 1.32 -10.68
C VAL A 122 6.19 1.87 -10.27
N LEU A 123 6.17 2.78 -9.30
CA LEU A 123 4.97 3.49 -8.86
C LEU A 123 4.73 4.67 -9.78
N LYS A 124 3.48 4.79 -10.24
CA LYS A 124 3.05 5.93 -11.04
C LYS A 124 2.68 7.09 -10.14
N THR A 125 3.14 8.28 -10.49
CA THR A 125 2.79 9.52 -9.79
C THR A 125 1.31 9.82 -10.01
N ASN A 126 0.62 10.25 -8.96
CA ASN A 126 -0.73 10.78 -9.08
C ASN A 126 -0.67 12.07 -9.91
N PRO A 127 -1.41 12.18 -11.04
CA PRO A 127 -1.37 13.37 -11.88
C PRO A 127 -1.83 14.64 -11.15
N LEU A 128 -2.61 14.52 -10.08
CA LEU A 128 -3.06 15.64 -9.26
C LEU A 128 -2.09 16.02 -8.14
N TRP A 129 -0.93 15.35 -8.05
CA TRP A 129 0.03 15.57 -6.97
C TRP A 129 0.52 17.02 -6.90
N SER A 130 0.83 17.64 -8.03
CA SER A 130 1.28 19.05 -8.07
C SER A 130 0.19 20.01 -7.55
N ASP A 131 -1.05 19.80 -7.96
CA ASP A 131 -2.18 20.64 -7.56
C ASP A 131 -2.48 20.46 -6.08
N LEU A 132 -2.38 19.21 -5.60
CA LEU A 132 -2.51 18.90 -4.19
C LEU A 132 -1.44 19.62 -3.36
N GLN A 133 -0.19 19.65 -3.81
CA GLN A 133 0.87 20.37 -3.12
C GLN A 133 0.58 21.88 -3.02
N ILE A 134 -0.02 22.49 -4.04
CA ILE A 134 -0.44 23.89 -4.00
C ILE A 134 -1.52 24.09 -2.93
N VAL A 135 -2.54 23.24 -2.91
CA VAL A 135 -3.63 23.30 -1.91
C VAL A 135 -3.09 23.08 -0.50
N LEU A 136 -2.22 22.09 -0.29
CA LEU A 136 -1.66 21.79 1.03
C LEU A 136 -0.84 22.95 1.60
N LYS A 137 -0.14 23.72 0.75
CA LYS A 137 0.62 24.91 1.19
C LYS A 137 -0.26 26.03 1.71
N ALA A 138 -1.51 26.11 1.26
CA ALA A 138 -2.46 27.15 1.69
C ALA A 138 -3.23 26.77 2.95
N LEU A 139 -3.20 25.48 3.36
CA LEU A 139 -3.92 24.98 4.51
C LEU A 139 -3.05 24.99 5.77
N ASP A 140 -3.69 25.22 6.93
CA ASP A 140 -3.07 24.96 8.21
C ASP A 140 -2.76 23.45 8.35
N HIS A 141 -1.52 23.12 8.67
CA HIS A 141 -1.03 21.74 8.82
C HIS A 141 -1.77 20.97 9.93
N GLU A 142 -2.31 21.68 10.91
CA GLU A 142 -3.10 21.06 11.98
C GLU A 142 -4.57 20.84 11.62
N SER A 143 -5.04 21.44 10.52
CA SER A 143 -6.42 21.28 10.07
C SER A 143 -6.72 19.84 9.65
N GLU A 144 -7.95 19.39 9.92
CA GLU A 144 -8.42 18.07 9.50
C GLU A 144 -8.39 17.93 7.97
N ARG A 145 -8.70 19.02 7.25
CA ARG A 145 -8.62 19.10 5.79
C ARG A 145 -7.20 18.79 5.29
N TYR A 146 -6.18 19.42 5.87
CA TYR A 146 -4.77 19.15 5.52
C TYR A 146 -4.42 17.69 5.79
N LYS A 147 -4.74 17.17 6.99
CA LYS A 147 -4.40 15.81 7.41
C LYS A 147 -5.01 14.75 6.50
N ILE A 148 -6.26 14.93 6.08
CA ILE A 148 -6.95 14.04 5.14
C ILE A 148 -6.32 14.12 3.76
N LEU A 149 -6.21 15.33 3.19
CA LEU A 149 -5.65 15.55 1.84
C LEU A 149 -4.22 15.04 1.70
N ARG A 150 -3.36 15.31 2.70
CA ARG A 150 -1.97 14.83 2.68
C ARG A 150 -1.91 13.31 2.71
N LYS A 151 -2.83 12.66 3.39
CA LYS A 151 -2.81 11.20 3.59
C LYS A 151 -3.44 10.44 2.42
N TYR A 152 -4.50 10.97 1.82
CA TYR A 152 -5.32 10.23 0.86
C TYR A 152 -5.39 10.87 -0.53
N GLY A 153 -4.85 12.07 -0.70
CA GLY A 153 -5.00 12.84 -1.94
C GLY A 153 -6.33 13.58 -2.02
N PHE A 154 -6.73 13.97 -3.21
CA PHE A 154 -8.07 14.52 -3.43
C PHE A 154 -9.12 13.40 -3.41
N PRO A 155 -10.30 13.64 -2.83
CA PRO A 155 -11.39 12.68 -2.88
C PRO A 155 -11.97 12.59 -4.29
N GLU A 156 -12.42 11.38 -4.65
CA GLU A 156 -13.10 11.07 -5.91
C GLU A 156 -14.45 11.80 -6.01
N ARG A 157 -15.10 12.05 -4.86
CA ARG A 157 -16.35 12.81 -4.81
C ARG A 157 -16.43 13.67 -3.55
N ARG A 158 -17.03 14.86 -3.70
CA ARG A 158 -17.38 15.76 -2.61
C ARG A 158 -18.86 16.08 -2.66
N GLU A 159 -19.50 16.14 -1.50
CA GLU A 159 -20.88 16.56 -1.33
C GLU A 159 -20.95 17.70 -0.32
N GLN A 160 -21.39 18.87 -0.78
CA GLN A 160 -21.56 20.03 0.09
C GLN A 160 -22.88 19.92 0.87
N ARG A 161 -22.83 20.21 2.16
CA ARG A 161 -23.99 20.21 3.07
C ARG A 161 -24.47 21.64 3.33
N GLN A 162 -25.71 21.75 3.81
CA GLN A 162 -26.36 23.03 4.10
C GLN A 162 -25.64 23.85 5.19
N ASP A 163 -24.95 23.18 6.11
CA ASP A 163 -24.13 23.79 7.17
C ASP A 163 -22.75 24.27 6.69
N GLY A 164 -22.47 24.14 5.39
CA GLY A 164 -21.19 24.50 4.78
C GLY A 164 -20.09 23.44 4.92
N SER A 165 -20.35 22.33 5.64
CA SER A 165 -19.44 21.18 5.68
C SER A 165 -19.47 20.41 4.36
N GLU A 166 -18.43 19.59 4.13
CA GLU A 166 -18.32 18.74 2.96
C GLU A 166 -18.17 17.27 3.39
N LYS A 167 -18.90 16.37 2.74
CA LYS A 167 -18.65 14.93 2.83
C LYS A 167 -17.76 14.50 1.67
N TRP A 168 -16.64 13.86 1.98
CA TRP A 168 -15.63 13.44 1.01
C TRP A 168 -15.62 11.92 0.93
N TYR A 169 -15.59 11.40 -0.30
CA TYR A 169 -15.62 9.97 -0.59
C TYR A 169 -14.33 9.54 -1.28
N TYR A 170 -13.71 8.51 -0.72
CA TYR A 170 -12.57 7.78 -1.26
C TYR A 170 -12.99 6.34 -1.52
N PHE A 171 -13.64 6.11 -2.66
CA PHE A 171 -14.26 4.82 -3.00
C PHE A 171 -13.21 3.72 -3.14
N ASP A 172 -12.05 4.03 -3.75
CA ASP A 172 -11.00 3.03 -3.94
C ASP A 172 -10.36 2.57 -2.62
N LEU A 173 -10.53 3.37 -1.56
CA LEU A 173 -10.01 3.11 -0.22
C LEU A 173 -11.10 2.65 0.75
N ASP A 174 -12.37 2.61 0.31
CA ASP A 174 -13.55 2.40 1.15
C ASP A 174 -13.57 3.33 2.38
N LYS A 175 -13.37 4.64 2.14
CA LYS A 175 -13.37 5.66 3.20
C LYS A 175 -14.28 6.84 2.88
N GLU A 176 -14.85 7.39 3.94
CA GLU A 176 -15.54 8.67 3.90
C GLU A 176 -15.10 9.55 5.07
N PHE A 177 -15.11 10.86 4.84
CA PHE A 177 -14.80 11.87 5.85
C PHE A 177 -15.83 12.98 5.83
N LEU A 178 -16.16 13.49 7.01
CA LEU A 178 -16.89 14.74 7.16
C LEU A 178 -15.88 15.84 7.47
N VAL A 179 -15.75 16.80 6.56
CA VAL A 179 -14.80 17.90 6.69
C VAL A 179 -15.58 19.18 6.99
N GLY A 180 -15.18 19.89 8.04
CA GLY A 180 -15.79 21.16 8.41
C GLY A 180 -15.73 22.20 7.29
N ALA A 181 -16.58 23.22 7.39
CA ALA A 181 -16.57 24.35 6.46
C ALA A 181 -15.15 24.96 6.38
N PRO A 182 -14.69 25.39 5.19
CA PRO A 182 -13.43 26.12 5.09
C PRO A 182 -13.51 27.32 6.04
N ALA A 183 -12.49 27.49 6.89
CA ALA A 183 -12.40 28.67 7.74
C ALA A 183 -12.54 29.89 6.83
N LYS A 184 -13.49 30.79 7.14
CA LYS A 184 -13.64 32.03 6.36
C LYS A 184 -12.28 32.71 6.37
N GLU A 185 -11.64 32.79 5.21
CA GLU A 185 -10.46 33.62 5.04
C GLU A 185 -10.85 35.03 5.48
N ASN A 186 -10.14 35.57 6.47
CA ASN A 186 -10.25 36.97 6.82
C ASN A 186 -9.71 37.77 5.63
N THR A 187 -10.58 38.08 4.68
CA THR A 187 -10.37 39.17 3.73
C THR A 187 -10.37 40.47 4.52
N ASN A 188 -9.17 40.93 4.86
CA ASN A 188 -8.91 42.36 5.10
C ASN A 188 -8.61 43.05 3.78
#